data_AF-A0AB34IGH3-F1
#
_entry.id   AF-A0AB34IGH3-F1
#
_cell.length_a   1.000
_cell.length_b   1.000
_cell.length_c   1.000
_cell.angle_alpha   90.00
_cell.angle_beta   90.00
_cell.angle_gamma   90.00
#
_symmetry.space_group_name_H-M   'P 1'
#
loop_
_entity.id
_entity.type
_entity.pdbx_description
1 polymer ?
#
loop_
_entity_poly.entity_id
_entity_poly.type
_entity_poly.pdbx_seq_one_letter_code
_entity_poly.pdbx_strand_id
1 'polypeptide(L)'
;MRRRLLRRAFRELDEDGDGYLVCAELRRRFNGTSDPRVSSGELTESQVFAEQLQHMHTIAARSGDAFRLSFEEFEEFCASRFGQLSDDAFCTLVSRQWGGVPFVSSVVLERMERRIVDTLFARGKERDVLTRAFRKYDLDGDGRLDVDEFDALCSELCVGATPEEVRALREKYDKDESGTIEFHEFSSAMLSKT
;
A
#
# COMPACT_ATOMS: atom_id res chain seq x y z
N MET A 1 -6.20 -4.48 5.17
CA MET A 1 -6.00 -3.85 3.85
C MET A 1 -5.80 -2.34 3.97
N ARG A 2 -6.72 -1.60 4.60
CA ARG A 2 -6.63 -0.14 4.81
C ARG A 2 -5.30 0.35 5.39
N ARG A 3 -4.83 -0.23 6.50
CA ARG A 3 -3.56 0.14 7.15
C ARG A 3 -2.36 0.15 6.20
N ARG A 4 -2.24 -0.85 5.32
CA ARG A 4 -1.14 -0.93 4.35
C ARG A 4 -1.22 0.11 3.26
N LEU A 5 -2.43 0.40 2.79
CA LEU A 5 -2.66 1.47 1.82
C LEU A 5 -2.31 2.83 2.43
N LEU A 6 -2.69 3.05 3.68
CA LEU A 6 -2.29 4.24 4.42
C LEU A 6 -0.77 4.27 4.63
N ARG A 7 -0.14 3.15 4.96
CA ARG A 7 1.32 3.08 5.16
C ARG A 7 2.08 3.41 3.88
N ARG A 8 1.58 2.95 2.73
CA ARG A 8 2.14 3.27 1.42
C ARG A 8 1.91 4.73 1.08
N ALA A 9 0.68 5.23 1.24
CA ALA A 9 0.38 6.64 1.01
C ALA A 9 1.27 7.53 1.89
N PHE A 10 1.42 7.19 3.17
CA PHE A 10 2.30 7.88 4.12
C PHE A 10 3.74 7.91 3.63
N ARG A 11 4.32 6.76 3.25
CA ARG A 11 5.69 6.69 2.68
C ARG A 11 5.88 7.49 1.40
N GLU A 12 4.84 7.65 0.59
CA GLU A 12 4.91 8.43 -0.66
C GLU A 12 4.77 9.94 -0.42
N LEU A 13 4.31 10.33 0.78
CA LEU A 13 4.13 11.72 1.21
C LEU A 13 5.29 12.18 2.10
N ASP A 14 5.85 11.28 2.90
CA ASP A 14 7.05 11.45 3.72
C ASP A 14 8.27 11.45 2.79
N GLU A 15 8.60 12.63 2.26
CA GLU A 15 9.61 12.78 1.21
C GLU A 15 11.02 12.71 1.78
N ASP A 16 11.20 13.13 3.04
CA ASP A 16 12.49 13.06 3.72
C ASP A 16 12.71 11.74 4.47
N GLY A 17 11.66 10.91 4.61
CA GLY A 17 11.73 9.58 5.21
C GLY A 17 11.94 9.65 6.72
N ASP A 18 11.61 10.78 7.35
CA ASP A 18 11.83 10.99 8.77
C ASP A 18 10.78 10.30 9.67
N GLY A 19 9.74 9.72 9.05
CA GLY A 19 8.65 9.02 9.70
C GLY A 19 7.52 9.94 10.18
N TYR A 20 7.53 11.22 9.80
CA TYR A 20 6.52 12.21 10.17
C TYR A 20 6.10 13.05 8.97
N LEU A 21 4.79 13.21 8.77
CA LEU A 21 4.27 14.13 7.77
C LEU A 21 4.18 15.55 8.32
N VAL A 22 4.79 16.50 7.61
CA VAL A 22 4.66 17.94 7.88
C VAL A 22 3.67 18.62 6.93
N CYS A 23 3.20 19.82 7.30
CA CYS A 23 2.27 20.60 6.47
C CYS A 23 2.76 20.81 5.04
N ALA A 24 4.08 21.00 4.86
CA ALA A 24 4.68 21.23 3.55
C ALA A 24 4.54 20.01 2.64
N GLU A 25 4.75 18.81 3.17
CA GLU A 25 4.65 17.55 2.45
C GLU A 25 3.21 17.23 2.06
N LEU A 26 2.29 17.35 3.02
CA LEU A 26 0.86 17.19 2.76
C LEU A 26 0.36 18.18 1.70
N ARG A 27 0.79 19.45 1.77
CA ARG A 27 0.35 20.48 0.82
C ARG A 27 0.84 20.22 -0.59
N ARG A 28 2.05 19.66 -0.76
CA ARG A 28 2.64 19.37 -2.07
C ARG A 28 1.86 18.31 -2.85
N ARG A 29 1.29 17.33 -2.15
CA ARG A 29 0.58 16.20 -2.77
C ARG A 29 -0.94 16.28 -2.64
N PHE A 30 -1.45 17.23 -1.86
CA PHE A 30 -2.87 17.48 -1.73
C PHE A 30 -3.46 17.91 -3.08
N ASN A 31 -4.40 17.12 -3.58
CA ASN A 31 -5.19 17.47 -4.76
C ASN A 31 -6.63 17.81 -4.35
N GLY A 32 -6.91 19.10 -4.17
CA GLY A 32 -8.25 19.57 -3.80
C GLY A 32 -9.20 19.71 -4.98
N THR A 33 -8.75 19.53 -6.23
CA THR A 33 -9.61 19.66 -7.42
C THR A 33 -10.73 18.63 -7.46
N SER A 34 -10.61 17.53 -6.69
CA SER A 34 -11.65 16.53 -6.54
C SER A 34 -12.77 16.92 -5.57
N ASP A 35 -12.62 18.00 -4.78
CA ASP A 35 -13.69 18.52 -3.93
C ASP A 35 -14.73 19.26 -4.81
N PRO A 36 -16.03 18.90 -4.75
CA PRO A 36 -17.07 19.54 -5.54
C PRO A 36 -17.13 21.06 -5.37
N ARG A 37 -16.76 21.59 -4.19
CA ARG A 37 -16.73 23.03 -3.88
C ARG A 37 -15.56 23.75 -4.54
N VAL A 38 -14.46 23.04 -4.80
CA VAL A 38 -13.34 23.58 -5.59
C VAL A 38 -13.67 23.54 -7.07
N SER A 39 -14.31 22.47 -7.52
CA SER A 39 -14.80 22.35 -8.91
C SER A 39 -15.89 23.37 -9.26
N SER A 40 -16.75 23.74 -8.31
CA SER A 40 -17.77 24.78 -8.49
C SER A 40 -17.23 26.21 -8.35
N GLY A 41 -15.98 26.37 -7.91
CA GLY A 41 -15.36 27.68 -7.66
C GLY A 41 -15.80 28.36 -6.37
N GLU A 42 -16.55 27.67 -5.50
CA GLU A 42 -16.97 28.18 -4.19
C GLU A 42 -15.80 28.31 -3.21
N LEU A 43 -14.83 27.39 -3.29
CA LEU A 43 -13.64 27.39 -2.45
C LEU A 43 -12.38 27.20 -3.29
N THR A 44 -11.27 27.79 -2.83
CA THR A 44 -9.94 27.50 -3.37
C THR A 44 -9.39 26.21 -2.77
N GLU A 45 -8.47 25.57 -3.50
CA GLU A 45 -7.75 24.39 -2.99
C GLU A 45 -7.06 24.68 -1.64
N SER A 46 -6.46 25.87 -1.49
CA SER A 46 -5.82 26.28 -0.23
C SER A 46 -6.81 26.41 0.93
N GLN A 47 -8.06 26.82 0.67
CA GLN A 47 -9.10 26.90 1.70
C GLN A 47 -9.58 25.50 2.11
N VAL A 48 -9.79 24.59 1.17
CA VAL A 48 -10.15 23.19 1.48
C VAL A 48 -9.00 22.50 2.23
N PHE A 49 -7.75 22.76 1.84
CA PHE A 49 -6.59 22.24 2.56
C PHE A 49 -6.55 22.75 4.01
N ALA A 50 -6.79 24.05 4.23
CA ALA A 50 -6.83 24.62 5.57
C ALA A 50 -7.95 24.01 6.44
N GLU A 51 -9.15 23.79 5.89
CA GLU A 51 -10.25 23.10 6.59
C GLU A 51 -9.91 21.64 6.94
N GLN A 52 -9.18 20.96 6.06
CA GLN A 52 -8.73 19.58 6.32
C GLN A 52 -7.63 19.54 7.37
N LEU A 53 -6.69 20.48 7.31
CA LEU A 53 -5.59 20.58 8.27
C LEU A 53 -6.09 20.95 9.67
N GLN A 54 -7.11 21.81 9.78
CA GLN A 54 -7.75 22.13 11.08
C GLN A 54 -8.31 20.89 11.78
N HIS A 55 -8.85 19.93 11.03
CA HIS A 55 -9.30 18.66 11.60
C HIS A 55 -8.14 17.72 11.95
N MET A 56 -7.04 17.73 11.19
CA MET A 56 -5.84 16.97 11.51
C MET A 56 -5.15 17.48 12.78
N HIS A 57 -5.14 18.79 13.01
CA HIS A 57 -4.59 19.41 14.23
C HIS A 57 -5.24 18.92 15.53
N THR A 58 -6.45 18.35 15.48
CA THR A 58 -7.11 17.74 16.63
C THR A 58 -6.54 16.36 16.98
N ILE A 59 -5.94 15.68 16.01
CA ILE A 59 -5.44 14.29 16.13
C ILE A 59 -3.91 14.27 16.21
N ALA A 60 -3.22 15.22 15.57
CA ALA A 60 -1.76 15.34 15.60
C ALA A 60 -1.26 15.82 16.98
N ALA A 61 -0.26 15.14 17.55
CA ALA A 61 0.46 15.61 18.72
C ALA A 61 1.18 16.93 18.41
N ARG A 62 1.00 17.93 19.28
CA ARG A 62 1.81 19.15 19.26
C ARG A 62 3.20 18.84 19.78
N SER A 63 4.13 18.44 18.91
CA SER A 63 5.56 18.44 19.23
C SER A 63 6.13 19.84 19.00
N GLY A 64 5.89 20.75 19.96
CA GLY A 64 6.28 22.17 19.87
C GLY A 64 5.35 23.03 18.98
N ASP A 65 5.93 24.02 18.28
CA ASP A 65 5.24 24.93 17.36
C ASP A 65 5.10 24.36 15.93
N ALA A 66 5.65 23.18 15.65
CA ALA A 66 5.59 22.54 14.33
C ALA A 66 4.55 21.42 14.32
N PHE A 67 3.65 21.45 13.34
CA PHE A 67 2.76 20.34 13.04
C PHE A 67 3.55 19.17 12.46
N ARG A 68 3.45 18.01 13.10
CA ARG A 68 4.04 16.74 12.65
C ARG A 68 3.02 15.63 12.92
N LEU A 69 2.83 14.75 11.96
CA LEU A 69 1.93 13.60 12.06
C LEU A 69 2.71 12.30 11.95
N SER A 70 2.65 11.46 12.98
CA SER A 70 3.15 10.10 12.85
C SER A 70 2.24 9.24 11.98
N PHE A 71 2.72 8.07 11.57
CA PHE A 71 1.88 7.10 10.84
C PHE A 71 0.62 6.72 11.62
N GLU A 72 0.74 6.53 12.93
CA GLU A 72 -0.38 6.15 13.81
C GLU A 72 -1.45 7.25 13.85
N GLU A 73 -1.04 8.51 13.95
CA GLU A 73 -1.96 9.65 13.95
C GLU A 73 -2.59 9.86 12.56
N PHE A 74 -1.82 9.63 11.50
CA PHE A 74 -2.35 9.62 10.13
C PHE A 74 -3.39 8.51 9.92
N GLU A 75 -3.13 7.31 10.45
CA GLU A 75 -4.07 6.19 10.43
C GLU A 75 -5.37 6.53 11.18
N GLU A 76 -5.25 7.10 12.37
CA GLU A 76 -6.41 7.51 13.18
C GLU A 76 -7.22 8.63 12.50
N PHE A 77 -6.55 9.60 11.87
CA PHE A 77 -7.22 10.64 11.09
C PHE A 77 -8.05 10.04 9.94
N CYS A 78 -7.45 9.13 9.17
CA CYS A 78 -8.16 8.46 8.10
C CYS A 78 -9.30 7.55 8.61
N ALA A 79 -9.10 6.85 9.72
CA ALA A 79 -10.12 6.02 10.34
C ALA A 79 -11.29 6.85 10.90
N SER A 80 -11.01 8.00 11.52
CA SER A 80 -12.02 8.91 12.07
C SER A 80 -12.87 9.54 10.98
N ARG A 81 -12.26 10.00 9.89
CA ARG A 81 -12.95 10.72 8.81
C ARG A 81 -13.59 9.81 7.77
N PHE A 82 -12.97 8.65 7.52
CA PHE A 82 -13.37 7.75 6.43
C PHE A 82 -13.70 6.33 6.93
N GLY A 83 -13.77 6.10 8.23
CA GLY A 83 -14.03 4.77 8.82
C GLY A 83 -15.36 4.17 8.36
N GLN A 84 -16.36 5.02 8.09
CA GLN A 84 -17.67 4.60 7.59
C GLN A 84 -17.68 4.21 6.10
N LEU A 85 -16.64 4.54 5.33
CA LEU A 85 -16.56 4.12 3.94
C LEU A 85 -16.31 2.60 3.84
N SER A 86 -16.77 1.99 2.75
CA SER A 86 -16.32 0.64 2.37
C SER A 86 -14.83 0.65 2.04
N ASP A 87 -14.17 -0.51 2.08
CA ASP A 87 -12.74 -0.61 1.72
C ASP A 87 -12.47 -0.03 0.33
N ASP A 88 -13.30 -0.34 -0.68
CA ASP A 88 -13.13 0.17 -2.04
C ASP A 88 -13.29 1.70 -2.16
N ALA A 89 -14.28 2.28 -1.45
CA ALA A 89 -14.50 3.73 -1.44
C ALA A 89 -13.37 4.46 -0.71
N PHE A 90 -12.88 3.89 0.38
CA PHE A 90 -11.72 4.38 1.11
C PHE A 90 -10.47 4.37 0.22
N CYS A 91 -10.20 3.25 -0.47
CA CYS A 91 -9.06 3.13 -1.39
C CYS A 91 -9.12 4.17 -2.50
N THR A 92 -10.29 4.34 -3.11
CA THR A 92 -10.51 5.30 -4.20
C THR A 92 -10.21 6.72 -3.74
N LEU A 93 -10.67 7.08 -2.55
CA LEU A 93 -10.54 8.43 -2.02
C LEU A 93 -9.09 8.75 -1.63
N VAL A 94 -8.41 7.84 -0.92
CA VAL A 94 -6.99 8.01 -0.55
C VAL A 94 -6.12 8.13 -1.80
N SER A 95 -6.34 7.26 -2.80
CA SER A 95 -5.54 7.27 -4.03
C SER A 95 -5.75 8.54 -4.87
N ARG A 96 -6.98 9.08 -4.87
CA ARG A 96 -7.35 10.26 -5.64
C ARG A 96 -6.90 11.57 -4.99
N GLN A 97 -6.97 11.65 -3.66
CA GLN A 97 -6.77 12.90 -2.94
C GLN A 97 -5.30 13.13 -2.51
N TRP A 98 -4.47 12.07 -2.48
CA TRP A 98 -3.10 12.09 -1.95
C TRP A 98 -2.06 11.69 -3.03
N GLY A 99 -2.35 12.02 -4.30
CA GLY A 99 -1.31 12.13 -5.33
C GLY A 99 -0.76 10.83 -5.91
N GLY A 100 -1.61 9.84 -6.20
CA GLY A 100 -1.25 8.83 -7.20
C GLY A 100 -0.46 7.63 -6.71
N VAL A 101 -0.73 7.12 -5.50
CA VAL A 101 -0.41 5.71 -5.20
C VAL A 101 -1.13 4.83 -6.21
N PRO A 102 -0.43 4.08 -7.08
CA PRO A 102 -1.06 3.16 -8.01
C PRO A 102 -1.85 2.11 -7.22
N PHE A 103 -3.17 2.26 -7.21
CA PHE A 103 -4.06 1.32 -6.57
C PHE A 103 -4.35 0.18 -7.54
N VAL A 104 -3.76 -0.96 -7.25
CA VAL A 104 -4.05 -2.20 -7.96
C VAL A 104 -5.26 -2.81 -7.28
N SER A 105 -6.37 -2.90 -8.00
CA SER A 105 -7.63 -3.43 -7.47
C SER A 105 -7.42 -4.81 -6.84
N SER A 106 -8.13 -5.07 -5.74
CA SER A 106 -8.16 -6.40 -5.10
C SER A 106 -8.45 -7.51 -6.10
N VAL A 107 -9.32 -7.27 -7.08
CA VAL A 107 -9.65 -8.23 -8.14
C VAL A 107 -8.43 -8.55 -9.03
N VAL A 108 -7.57 -7.58 -9.30
CA VAL A 108 -6.34 -7.80 -10.07
C VAL A 108 -5.35 -8.62 -9.24
N LEU A 109 -5.13 -8.25 -7.98
CA LEU A 109 -4.25 -8.99 -7.07
C LEU A 109 -4.74 -10.43 -6.87
N GLU A 110 -6.05 -10.64 -6.70
CA GLU A 110 -6.63 -11.98 -6.58
C GLU A 110 -6.44 -12.83 -7.84
N ARG A 111 -6.49 -12.20 -9.03
CA ARG A 111 -6.20 -12.90 -10.30
C ARG A 111 -4.73 -13.27 -10.40
N MET A 112 -3.82 -12.39 -9.99
CA MET A 112 -2.38 -12.68 -9.95
C MET A 112 -2.07 -13.80 -8.96
N GLU A 113 -2.59 -13.71 -7.74
CA GLU A 113 -2.45 -14.75 -6.72
C GLU A 113 -2.97 -16.10 -7.23
N ARG A 114 -4.16 -16.12 -7.84
CA ARG A 114 -4.72 -17.35 -8.40
C ARG A 114 -3.81 -17.95 -9.47
N ARG A 115 -3.23 -17.13 -10.34
CA ARG A 115 -2.27 -17.60 -11.35
C ARG A 115 -1.01 -18.19 -10.72
N ILE A 116 -0.48 -17.56 -9.68
CA ILE A 116 0.69 -18.08 -8.96
C ILE A 116 0.33 -19.43 -8.31
N VAL A 117 -0.76 -19.47 -7.55
CA VAL A 117 -1.27 -20.68 -6.88
C VAL A 117 -1.49 -21.81 -7.90
N ASP A 118 -2.21 -21.55 -8.99
CA ASP A 118 -2.51 -22.55 -10.02
C ASP A 118 -1.23 -23.07 -10.68
N THR A 119 -0.26 -22.20 -10.97
CA THR A 119 1.00 -22.59 -11.62
C THR A 119 1.90 -23.38 -10.67
N LEU A 120 2.00 -22.96 -9.40
CA LEU A 120 2.81 -23.65 -8.41
C LEU A 120 2.22 -25.00 -8.03
N PHE A 121 0.90 -25.09 -7.85
CA PHE A 121 0.22 -26.33 -7.47
C PHE A 121 -0.21 -27.22 -8.64
N ALA A 122 0.09 -26.85 -9.89
CA ALA A 122 -0.18 -27.66 -11.08
C ALA A 122 0.39 -29.09 -11.00
N ARG A 123 1.45 -29.29 -10.21
CA ARG A 123 2.15 -30.58 -10.03
C ARG A 123 1.93 -31.25 -8.67
N GLY A 124 1.02 -30.73 -7.84
CA GLY A 124 0.68 -31.30 -6.52
C GLY A 124 0.63 -30.26 -5.40
N LYS A 125 -0.22 -30.51 -4.38
CA LYS A 125 -0.50 -29.59 -3.25
C LYS A 125 0.38 -29.81 -2.02
N GLU A 126 1.64 -30.17 -2.22
CA GLU A 126 2.54 -30.50 -1.13
C GLU A 126 3.36 -29.29 -0.70
N ARG A 127 3.65 -29.16 0.60
CA ARG A 127 4.54 -28.11 1.13
C ARG A 127 5.90 -28.12 0.43
N ASP A 128 6.36 -29.29 0.02
CA ASP A 128 7.62 -29.49 -0.72
C ASP A 128 7.61 -28.87 -2.13
N VAL A 129 6.43 -28.66 -2.72
CA VAL A 129 6.29 -27.92 -3.99
C VAL A 129 6.52 -26.43 -3.76
N LEU A 130 5.96 -25.86 -2.70
CA LEU A 130 6.20 -24.47 -2.32
C LEU A 130 7.66 -24.23 -1.94
N THR A 131 8.27 -25.14 -1.16
CA THR A 131 9.70 -25.05 -0.80
C THR A 131 10.59 -25.05 -2.03
N ARG A 132 10.32 -25.92 -3.00
CA ARG A 132 11.09 -25.99 -4.26
C ARG A 132 10.89 -24.75 -5.13
N ALA A 133 9.66 -24.24 -5.21
CA ALA A 133 9.36 -23.03 -5.96
C ALA A 133 10.05 -21.81 -5.34
N PHE A 134 9.99 -21.66 -4.02
CA PHE A 134 10.65 -20.56 -3.31
C PHE A 134 12.16 -20.57 -3.56
N ARG A 135 12.81 -21.72 -3.32
CA ARG A 135 14.26 -21.91 -3.56
C ARG A 135 14.70 -21.75 -5.02
N LYS A 136 13.77 -21.78 -5.97
CA LYS A 136 14.09 -21.52 -7.38
C LYS A 136 14.38 -20.04 -7.61
N TYR A 137 13.71 -19.16 -6.86
CA TYR A 137 13.78 -17.71 -7.03
C TYR A 137 14.59 -17.01 -5.95
N ASP A 138 14.78 -17.63 -4.78
CA ASP A 138 15.77 -17.24 -3.76
C ASP A 138 17.17 -17.58 -4.29
N LEU A 139 17.77 -16.63 -5.01
CA LEU A 139 19.02 -16.78 -5.78
C LEU A 139 20.24 -16.71 -4.90
N ASP A 140 20.19 -15.88 -3.85
CA ASP A 140 21.29 -15.74 -2.89
C ASP A 140 21.23 -16.74 -1.73
N GLY A 141 20.07 -17.39 -1.53
CA GLY A 141 19.86 -18.44 -0.55
C GLY A 141 19.67 -17.93 0.87
N ASP A 142 19.31 -16.65 1.05
CA ASP A 142 19.11 -16.03 2.36
C ASP A 142 17.79 -16.47 3.04
N GLY A 143 16.93 -17.19 2.31
CA GLY A 143 15.64 -17.71 2.80
C GLY A 143 14.51 -16.68 2.72
N ARG A 144 14.72 -15.58 1.99
CA ARG A 144 13.79 -14.51 1.72
C ARG A 144 13.70 -14.32 0.20
N LEU A 145 12.71 -13.54 -0.24
CA LEU A 145 12.66 -13.05 -1.61
C LEU A 145 12.74 -11.54 -1.55
N ASP A 146 13.81 -11.00 -2.11
CA ASP A 146 13.95 -9.56 -2.27
C ASP A 146 13.08 -9.02 -3.42
N VAL A 147 13.25 -7.73 -3.73
CA VAL A 147 12.48 -7.06 -4.79
C VAL A 147 12.76 -7.68 -6.16
N ASP A 148 14.02 -7.94 -6.50
CA ASP A 148 14.43 -8.43 -7.81
C ASP A 148 14.03 -9.91 -7.98
N GLU A 149 14.18 -10.70 -6.93
CA GLU A 149 13.79 -12.12 -6.90
C GLU A 149 12.27 -12.31 -7.00
N PHE A 150 11.50 -11.49 -6.29
CA PHE A 150 10.04 -11.52 -6.39
C PHE A 150 9.53 -11.00 -7.74
N ASP A 151 10.18 -9.98 -8.31
CA ASP A 151 9.86 -9.47 -9.63
C ASP A 151 10.17 -10.52 -10.72
N ALA A 152 11.24 -11.30 -10.57
CA ALA A 152 11.54 -12.44 -11.45
C ALA A 152 10.46 -13.53 -11.35
N LEU A 153 10.01 -13.87 -10.14
CA LEU A 153 8.90 -14.80 -9.91
C LEU A 153 7.62 -14.31 -10.61
N CYS A 154 7.26 -13.03 -10.44
CA CYS A 154 6.06 -12.47 -11.06
C CYS A 154 6.18 -12.35 -12.57
N SER A 155 7.37 -12.08 -13.10
CA SER A 155 7.61 -12.03 -14.55
C SER A 155 7.35 -13.39 -15.21
N GLU A 156 7.69 -14.50 -14.54
CA GLU A 156 7.44 -15.85 -15.05
C GLU A 156 5.98 -16.29 -14.85
N LEU A 157 5.40 -16.04 -13.67
CA LEU A 157 4.10 -16.59 -13.27
C LEU A 157 2.90 -15.67 -13.58
N CYS A 158 3.13 -14.37 -13.59
CA CYS A 158 2.10 -13.32 -13.78
C CYS A 158 2.30 -12.57 -15.11
N VAL A 159 2.53 -13.28 -16.22
CA VAL A 159 2.64 -12.71 -17.58
C VAL A 159 1.64 -11.57 -17.81
N GLY A 160 2.16 -10.39 -18.13
CA GLY A 160 1.38 -9.17 -18.40
C GLY A 160 1.11 -8.28 -17.18
N ALA A 161 1.60 -8.64 -15.99
CA ALA A 161 1.51 -7.78 -14.82
C ALA A 161 2.39 -6.53 -14.96
N THR A 162 1.89 -5.38 -14.52
CA THR A 162 2.68 -4.15 -14.49
C THR A 162 3.58 -4.10 -13.24
N PRO A 163 4.67 -3.31 -13.25
CA PRO A 163 5.52 -3.15 -12.07
C PRO A 163 4.76 -2.72 -10.80
N GLU A 164 3.72 -1.90 -10.97
CA GLU A 164 2.85 -1.45 -9.89
C GLU A 164 2.02 -2.60 -9.30
N GLU A 165 1.54 -3.51 -10.15
CA GLU A 165 0.80 -4.71 -9.77
C GLU A 165 1.67 -5.70 -9.00
N VAL A 166 2.91 -5.90 -9.46
CA VAL A 166 3.90 -6.74 -8.77
C VAL A 166 4.29 -6.14 -7.42
N ARG A 167 4.57 -4.83 -7.35
CA ARG A 167 4.85 -4.14 -6.09
C ARG A 167 3.70 -4.26 -5.11
N ALA A 168 2.46 -4.04 -5.55
CA ALA A 168 1.28 -4.18 -4.70
C ALA A 168 1.06 -5.62 -4.22
N LEU A 169 1.40 -6.62 -5.04
CA LEU A 169 1.36 -8.02 -4.62
C LEU A 169 2.45 -8.34 -3.58
N ARG A 170 3.68 -7.85 -3.77
CA ARG A 170 4.77 -8.01 -2.80
C ARG A 170 4.39 -7.41 -1.45
N GLU A 171 3.90 -6.17 -1.45
CA GLU A 171 3.39 -5.47 -0.26
C GLU A 171 2.22 -6.22 0.40
N LYS A 172 1.49 -7.06 -0.34
CA LYS A 172 0.41 -7.91 0.21
C LYS A 172 0.98 -9.14 0.94
N TYR A 173 2.11 -9.66 0.49
CA TYR A 173 2.74 -10.86 1.04
C TYR A 173 3.60 -10.54 2.24
N ASP A 174 4.40 -9.48 2.15
CA ASP A 174 5.20 -8.94 3.26
C ASP A 174 4.28 -8.55 4.44
N LYS A 175 4.28 -9.37 5.51
CA LYS A 175 3.41 -9.25 6.70
C LYS A 175 3.99 -8.31 7.71
N ASP A 176 5.29 -8.42 7.94
CA ASP A 176 6.02 -7.66 8.93
C ASP A 176 6.59 -6.34 8.39
N GLU A 177 6.43 -6.07 7.09
CA GLU A 177 6.94 -4.89 6.41
C GLU A 177 8.47 -4.81 6.41
N SER A 178 9.14 -5.97 6.39
CA SER A 178 10.60 -6.07 6.33
C SER A 178 11.18 -5.62 4.99
N GLY A 179 10.36 -5.51 3.94
CA GLY A 179 10.77 -5.20 2.58
C GLY A 179 11.18 -6.43 1.76
N THR A 180 11.20 -7.60 2.39
CA THR A 180 11.46 -8.91 1.79
C THR A 180 10.32 -9.85 2.12
N ILE A 181 10.13 -10.93 1.35
CA ILE A 181 9.12 -11.95 1.67
C ILE A 181 9.81 -13.19 2.21
N GLU A 182 9.61 -13.52 3.48
CA GLU A 182 10.15 -14.79 3.97
C GLU A 182 9.31 -15.98 3.53
N PHE A 183 9.94 -17.16 3.53
CA PHE A 183 9.25 -18.41 3.19
C PHE A 183 7.97 -18.65 3.99
N HIS A 184 7.93 -18.26 5.26
CA HIS A 184 6.74 -18.43 6.09
C HIS A 184 5.57 -17.54 5.64
N GLU A 185 5.85 -16.31 5.21
CA GLU A 185 4.86 -15.37 4.66
C GLU A 185 4.36 -15.85 3.31
N PHE A 186 5.28 -16.25 2.42
CA PHE A 186 4.97 -16.80 1.12
C PHE A 186 4.08 -18.05 1.22
N SER A 187 4.50 -19.03 2.04
CA SER A 187 3.76 -20.28 2.21
C SER A 187 2.40 -20.06 2.87
N SER A 188 2.31 -19.15 3.85
CA SER A 188 1.03 -18.77 4.46
C SER A 188 0.08 -18.14 3.43
N ALA A 189 0.58 -17.21 2.61
CA ALA A 189 -0.21 -16.57 1.55
C ALA A 189 -0.76 -17.61 0.56
N MET A 190 0.09 -18.53 0.09
CA MET A 190 -0.30 -19.58 -0.88
C MET A 190 -1.28 -20.60 -0.30
N LEU A 191 -1.05 -21.07 0.92
CA LEU A 191 -1.89 -22.08 1.56
C LEU A 191 -3.24 -21.52 2.02
N SER A 192 -3.31 -20.23 2.36
CA SER A 192 -4.57 -19.57 2.73
C SER A 192 -5.60 -19.48 1.60
N LYS A 193 -5.18 -19.73 0.35
CA LYS A 193 -6.00 -19.62 -0.87
C LYS A 193 -6.38 -20.97 -1.49
N THR A 194 -6.03 -22.07 -0.80
CA THR A 194 -6.31 -23.44 -1.25
C THR A 194 -7.60 -23.97 -0.64
#